data_AF-S4XSM5-F1
#
_entry.id   AF-S4XSM5-F1
#
_cell.length_a   1.000
_cell.length_b   1.000
_cell.length_c   1.000
_cell.angle_alpha   90.00
_cell.angle_beta   90.00
_cell.angle_gamma   90.00
#
_symmetry.space_group_name_H-M   'P 1'
#
loop_
_entity.id
_entity.type
_entity.pdbx_description
1 polymer ?
#
loop_
_entity_poly.entity_id
_entity_poly.type
_entity_poly.pdbx_seq_one_letter_code
_entity_poly.pdbx_strand_id
1 'polypeptide(L)'
;MRSIALAVAVCAGILTLAPACDRAPPVPETSDPTGKDLVVGAVVAATEKSGGIRIYKIVEIEDLPEPFGRDLHMIAYDPKVQTFQEAAELRRKGKLTVVKDHMMVRLVHFMPRDHRVISNEPVTDEERAPYLRSVQSRQR
;
A
#
# COMPACT_ATOMS: atom_id res chain seq x y z
N MET A 1 1.36 0.02 -70.64
CA MET A 1 0.35 0.16 -69.56
C MET A 1 1.07 0.48 -68.26
N ARG A 2 0.83 1.70 -67.72
CA ARG A 2 0.78 2.13 -66.30
C ARG A 2 1.77 1.43 -65.34
N SER A 3 2.87 2.09 -64.95
CA SER A 3 2.98 2.94 -63.72
C SER A 3 2.32 2.30 -62.50
N ILE A 4 3.09 1.97 -61.44
CA ILE A 4 3.06 2.60 -60.10
C ILE A 4 4.38 2.26 -59.37
N ALA A 5 5.22 3.26 -59.13
CA ALA A 5 6.23 3.20 -58.09
C ALA A 5 5.56 3.56 -56.76
N LEU A 6 5.74 2.74 -55.72
CA LEU A 6 5.38 3.12 -54.35
C LEU A 6 6.61 3.03 -53.48
N ALA A 7 7.21 4.19 -53.23
CA ALA A 7 8.15 4.42 -52.16
C ALA A 7 7.35 4.41 -50.84
N VAL A 8 7.60 3.42 -49.97
CA VAL A 8 7.11 3.47 -48.58
C VAL A 8 8.22 4.10 -47.76
N ALA A 9 7.99 5.37 -47.44
CA ALA A 9 8.83 6.19 -46.60
C ALA A 9 8.92 5.64 -45.18
N VAL A 10 10.14 5.77 -44.64
CA VAL A 10 10.55 5.55 -43.26
C VAL A 10 9.63 6.28 -42.28
N CYS A 11 9.06 5.53 -41.33
CA CYS A 11 8.80 6.03 -39.99
C CYS A 11 9.59 5.14 -39.02
N ALA A 12 10.88 5.45 -38.87
CA ALA A 12 11.65 5.08 -37.70
C ALA A 12 10.98 5.76 -36.50
N GLY A 13 9.98 5.08 -35.93
CA GLY A 13 9.39 5.45 -34.65
C GLY A 13 10.48 5.34 -33.61
N ILE A 14 11.05 6.48 -33.25
CA ILE A 14 11.92 6.62 -32.09
C ILE A 14 11.07 6.18 -30.90
N LEU A 15 11.28 4.95 -30.44
CA LEU A 15 10.91 4.52 -29.10
C LEU A 15 11.66 5.45 -28.16
N THR A 16 11.04 6.58 -27.81
CA THR A 16 11.48 7.37 -26.68
C THR A 16 11.30 6.48 -25.47
N LEU A 17 12.37 5.78 -25.10
CA LEU A 17 12.62 5.33 -23.75
C LEU A 17 12.56 6.59 -22.89
N ALA A 18 11.35 6.96 -22.46
CA ALA A 18 11.20 7.88 -21.35
C ALA A 18 12.07 7.27 -20.25
N PRO A 19 13.08 7.99 -19.73
CA PRO A 19 13.84 7.49 -18.61
C PRO A 19 12.79 7.18 -17.55
N ALA A 20 12.65 5.91 -17.18
CA ALA A 20 11.81 5.51 -16.08
C ALA A 20 12.38 6.26 -14.88
N CYS A 21 11.77 7.39 -14.53
CA CYS A 21 12.15 8.17 -13.37
C CYS A 21 12.05 7.21 -12.20
N ASP A 22 13.18 6.91 -11.57
CA ASP A 22 13.29 5.99 -10.42
C ASP A 22 12.71 6.63 -9.14
N ARG A 23 11.52 7.23 -9.26
CA ARG A 23 10.80 7.90 -8.19
C ARG A 23 9.53 7.12 -7.91
N ALA A 24 9.17 7.00 -6.64
CA ALA A 24 7.87 6.48 -6.27
C ALA A 24 6.76 7.32 -6.92
N PRO A 25 5.63 6.71 -7.30
CA PRO A 25 4.48 7.47 -7.78
C PRO A 25 4.06 8.52 -6.75
N PRO A 26 3.43 9.62 -7.20
CA PRO A 26 2.90 10.61 -6.28
C PRO A 26 1.85 9.98 -5.37
N VAL A 27 1.96 10.26 -4.08
CA VAL A 27 0.98 9.82 -3.08
C VAL A 27 -0.25 10.74 -3.13
N PRO A 28 -1.48 10.21 -2.95
CA PRO A 28 -2.68 11.05 -2.87
C PRO A 28 -2.56 12.16 -1.81
N GLU A 29 -3.14 13.32 -2.07
CA GLU A 29 -3.09 14.45 -1.13
C GLU A 29 -3.90 14.17 0.14
N THR A 30 -5.02 13.45 0.01
CA THR A 30 -5.95 13.13 1.10
C THR A 30 -6.24 11.64 1.17
N SER A 31 -6.66 11.19 2.36
CA SER A 31 -7.23 9.85 2.56
C SER A 31 -8.52 9.66 1.76
N ASP A 32 -8.84 8.43 1.38
CA ASP A 32 -10.21 8.10 0.94
C ASP A 32 -11.15 8.26 2.15
N PRO A 33 -12.13 9.18 2.11
CA PRO A 33 -13.01 9.44 3.25
C PRO A 33 -13.90 8.25 3.60
N THR A 34 -14.06 7.29 2.70
CA THR A 34 -14.85 6.07 2.90
C THR A 34 -14.01 4.87 3.31
N GLY A 35 -12.67 4.95 3.22
CA GLY A 35 -11.75 3.87 3.54
C GLY A 35 -11.92 2.64 2.63
N LYS A 36 -12.48 2.82 1.42
CA LYS A 36 -12.66 1.72 0.45
C LYS A 36 -11.34 1.22 -0.12
N ASP A 37 -10.30 2.05 -0.07
CA ASP A 37 -8.93 1.71 -0.43
C ASP A 37 -8.20 0.90 0.67
N LEU A 38 -8.75 0.83 1.89
CA LEU A 38 -8.24 0.00 2.98
C LEU A 38 -8.68 -1.46 2.78
N VAL A 39 -7.94 -2.15 1.91
CA VAL A 39 -8.14 -3.55 1.51
C VAL A 39 -6.95 -4.43 1.91
N VAL A 40 -7.13 -5.75 1.89
CA VAL A 40 -6.03 -6.70 2.08
C VAL A 40 -4.95 -6.44 1.02
N GLY A 41 -3.70 -6.40 1.46
CA GLY A 41 -2.53 -6.06 0.63
C GLY A 41 -2.20 -4.57 0.57
N ALA A 42 -3.12 -3.69 0.98
CA ALA A 42 -2.85 -2.25 0.98
C ALA A 42 -1.69 -1.93 1.94
N VAL A 43 -0.69 -1.23 1.42
CA VAL A 43 0.37 -0.63 2.20
C VAL A 43 -0.03 0.82 2.49
N VAL A 44 -0.16 1.14 3.75
CA VAL A 44 -0.74 2.39 4.23
C VAL A 44 0.32 3.16 5.02
N ALA A 45 0.57 4.40 4.63
CA ALA A 45 1.32 5.35 5.44
C ALA A 45 0.34 6.16 6.28
N ALA A 46 0.50 6.18 7.60
CA ALA A 46 -0.39 6.94 8.50
C ALA A 46 0.37 7.65 9.61
N THR A 47 -0.11 8.84 10.00
CA THR A 47 0.42 9.59 11.15
C THR A 47 0.22 8.83 12.45
N GLU A 48 1.25 8.77 13.29
CA GLU A 48 1.12 8.25 14.66
C GLU A 48 1.07 9.38 15.69
N LYS A 49 0.31 9.17 16.78
CA LYS A 49 0.21 10.12 17.90
C LYS A 49 1.57 10.47 18.53
N SER A 50 2.51 9.51 18.51
CA SER A 50 3.89 9.70 18.98
C SER A 50 4.76 10.55 18.04
N GLY A 51 4.20 11.03 16.92
CA GLY A 51 4.92 11.70 15.85
C GLY A 51 5.40 10.76 14.76
N GLY A 52 5.62 11.37 13.58
CA GLY A 52 6.04 10.71 12.35
C GLY A 52 4.91 9.96 11.64
N ILE A 53 5.24 9.51 10.44
CA ILE A 53 4.40 8.66 9.58
C ILE A 53 4.98 7.26 9.62
N ARG A 54 4.16 6.29 10.03
CA ARG A 54 4.50 4.87 10.02
C ARG A 54 3.88 4.18 8.82
N ILE A 55 4.62 3.22 8.28
CA ILE A 55 4.13 2.32 7.22
C ILE A 55 3.51 1.09 7.87
N TYR A 56 2.33 0.71 7.39
CA TYR A 56 1.63 -0.51 7.74
C TYR A 56 1.29 -1.29 6.48
N LYS A 57 1.11 -2.61 6.59
CA LYS A 57 0.51 -3.44 5.54
C LYS A 57 -0.69 -4.16 6.11
N ILE A 58 -1.84 -4.05 5.45
CA ILE A 58 -3.05 -4.79 5.83
C ILE A 58 -2.91 -6.22 5.32
N VAL A 59 -2.90 -7.19 6.24
CA VAL A 59 -2.75 -8.62 5.91
C VAL A 59 -4.06 -9.38 5.96
N GLU A 60 -5.05 -8.88 6.69
CA GLU A 60 -6.39 -9.42 6.76
C GLU A 60 -7.39 -8.34 7.19
N ILE A 61 -8.66 -8.53 6.82
CA ILE A 61 -9.77 -7.73 7.32
C ILE A 61 -10.81 -8.67 7.92
N GLU A 62 -11.20 -8.42 9.16
CA GLU A 62 -12.25 -9.17 9.85
C GLU A 62 -13.52 -8.31 9.90
N ASP A 63 -14.59 -8.77 9.24
CA ASP A 63 -15.90 -8.11 9.28
C ASP A 63 -16.70 -8.64 10.49
N LEU A 64 -16.87 -7.81 11.51
CA LEU A 64 -17.64 -8.13 12.70
C LEU A 64 -19.09 -7.64 12.53
N PRO A 65 -20.07 -8.30 13.21
CA PRO A 65 -21.44 -7.83 13.21
C PRO A 65 -21.54 -6.41 13.79
N GLU A 66 -22.62 -5.71 13.44
CA GLU A 66 -22.94 -4.45 14.08
C GLU A 66 -23.05 -4.61 15.61
N PRO A 67 -22.62 -3.61 16.40
CA PRO A 67 -22.12 -2.29 16.00
C PRO A 67 -20.59 -2.24 15.80
N PHE A 68 -19.90 -3.38 15.76
CA PHE A 68 -18.43 -3.43 15.82
C PHE A 68 -17.76 -3.02 14.50
N GLY A 69 -18.33 -3.44 13.36
CA GLY A 69 -17.83 -3.09 12.04
C GLY A 69 -16.56 -3.85 11.65
N ARG A 70 -15.64 -3.19 10.92
CA ARG A 70 -14.47 -3.83 10.34
C ARG A 70 -13.23 -3.67 11.21
N ASP A 71 -12.48 -4.75 11.40
CA ASP A 71 -11.16 -4.75 12.02
C ASP A 71 -10.07 -4.95 10.96
N LEU A 72 -9.04 -4.11 11.02
CA LEU A 72 -7.85 -4.19 10.17
C LEU A 72 -6.78 -4.98 10.92
N HIS A 73 -6.30 -6.06 10.34
CA HIS A 73 -5.12 -6.77 10.82
C HIS A 73 -3.90 -6.34 10.01
N MET A 74 -2.90 -5.80 10.69
CA MET A 74 -1.80 -5.10 10.05
C MET A 74 -0.44 -5.56 10.57
N ILE A 75 0.57 -5.42 9.71
CA ILE A 75 1.99 -5.39 10.07
C ILE A 75 2.42 -3.94 10.20
N ALA A 76 3.23 -3.61 11.20
CA ALA A 76 3.82 -2.29 11.39
C ALA A 76 5.32 -2.32 11.10
N TYR A 77 5.82 -1.36 10.33
CA TYR A 77 7.21 -1.27 9.91
C TYR A 77 7.93 -0.03 10.45
N ASP A 78 9.24 -0.14 10.63
CA ASP A 78 10.20 0.96 10.89
C ASP A 78 11.16 1.11 9.70
N PRO A 79 11.79 2.29 9.53
CA PRO A 79 11.62 3.50 10.36
C PRO A 79 10.34 4.29 10.03
N LYS A 80 9.98 5.22 10.92
CA LYS A 80 9.07 6.31 10.58
C LYS A 80 9.76 7.38 9.74
N VAL A 81 8.96 8.16 9.02
CA VAL A 81 9.40 9.29 8.20
C VAL A 81 8.51 10.51 8.44
N GLN A 82 8.84 11.65 7.82
CA GLN A 82 8.16 12.92 8.09
C GLN A 82 7.10 13.25 7.06
N THR A 83 7.18 12.69 5.85
CA THR A 83 6.19 12.91 4.79
C THR A 83 5.66 11.61 4.20
N PHE A 84 4.44 11.66 3.63
CA PHE A 84 3.86 10.49 2.98
C PHE A 84 4.65 10.08 1.72
N GLN A 85 5.22 11.05 1.00
CA GLN A 85 6.09 10.76 -0.14
C GLN A 85 7.37 10.04 0.29
N GLU A 86 7.98 10.44 1.41
CA GLU A 86 9.13 9.71 1.98
C GLU A 86 8.76 8.28 2.33
N ALA A 87 7.54 8.04 2.81
CA ALA A 87 7.07 6.70 3.15
C ALA A 87 6.96 5.81 1.90
N ALA A 88 6.42 6.36 0.80
CA ALA A 88 6.38 5.68 -0.49
C ALA A 88 7.78 5.35 -1.03
N GLU A 89 8.72 6.30 -0.95
CA GLU A 89 10.12 6.06 -1.35
C GLU A 89 10.80 5.02 -0.47
N LEU A 90 10.55 5.04 0.84
CA LEU A 90 11.11 4.09 1.78
C LEU A 90 10.60 2.67 1.52
N ARG A 91 9.29 2.51 1.28
CA ARG A 91 8.69 1.23 0.92
C ARG A 91 9.31 0.68 -0.36
N ARG A 92 9.41 1.51 -1.40
CA ARG A 92 10.00 1.15 -2.70
C ARG A 92 11.46 0.66 -2.58
N LYS A 93 12.25 1.29 -1.71
CA LYS A 93 13.65 0.93 -1.47
C LYS A 93 13.82 -0.37 -0.66
N GLY A 94 12.76 -0.91 -0.07
CA GLY A 94 12.78 -2.18 0.67
C GLY A 94 13.51 -2.14 2.02
N LYS A 95 13.88 -0.95 2.52
CA LYS A 95 14.63 -0.80 3.78
C LYS A 95 13.71 -0.69 4.99
N LEU A 96 12.88 -1.71 5.20
CA LEU A 96 11.90 -1.76 6.29
C LEU A 96 12.18 -2.91 7.24
N THR A 97 12.01 -2.64 8.54
CA THR A 97 12.07 -3.66 9.60
C THR A 97 10.68 -3.83 10.19
N VAL A 98 10.24 -5.08 10.38
CA VAL A 98 8.98 -5.38 11.06
C VAL A 98 9.15 -5.05 12.55
N VAL A 99 8.33 -4.12 13.05
CA VAL A 99 8.26 -3.75 14.47
C VAL A 99 7.22 -4.58 15.19
N LYS A 100 6.10 -4.83 14.51
CA LYS A 100 5.02 -5.68 14.98
C LYS A 100 4.44 -6.46 13.82
N ASP A 101 4.54 -7.78 13.89
CA ASP A 101 4.12 -8.72 12.86
C ASP A 101 2.60 -8.96 12.85
N HIS A 102 1.91 -8.60 13.94
CA HIS A 102 0.45 -8.57 14.00
C HIS A 102 -0.07 -7.50 14.96
N MET A 103 -0.93 -6.63 14.45
CA MET A 103 -1.77 -5.76 15.26
C MET A 103 -3.18 -5.69 14.68
N MET A 104 -4.16 -5.60 15.56
CA MET A 104 -5.56 -5.41 15.22
C MET A 104 -5.95 -3.95 15.51
N VAL A 105 -6.58 -3.29 14.54
CA VAL A 105 -7.07 -1.91 14.68
C VAL A 105 -8.49 -1.83 14.12
N ARG A 106 -9.44 -1.37 14.95
CA ARG A 106 -10.80 -1.10 14.46
C ARG A 106 -10.78 0.00 13.41
N LEU A 107 -11.48 -0.20 12.30
CA LEU A 107 -11.55 0.77 11.20
C LEU A 107 -12.02 2.14 11.69
N VAL A 108 -13.04 2.18 12.56
CA VAL A 108 -13.56 3.43 13.16
C VAL A 108 -12.52 4.23 13.95
N HIS A 109 -11.45 3.60 14.44
CA HIS A 109 -10.34 4.27 15.14
C HIS A 109 -9.15 4.56 14.22
N PHE A 110 -9.10 3.94 13.04
CA PHE A 110 -8.08 4.19 12.03
C PHE A 110 -8.46 5.34 11.11
N MET A 111 -9.72 5.39 10.66
CA MET A 111 -10.24 6.38 9.71
C MET A 111 -9.96 7.85 10.07
N PRO A 112 -10.02 8.28 11.36
CA PRO A 112 -9.70 9.66 11.72
C PRO A 112 -8.21 10.03 11.60
N ARG A 113 -7.33 9.05 11.38
CA ARG A 113 -5.89 9.32 11.19
C ARG A 113 -5.66 9.90 9.81
N ASP A 114 -4.68 10.78 9.72
CA ASP A 114 -4.21 11.26 8.43
C ASP A 114 -3.39 10.14 7.76
N HIS A 115 -3.91 9.54 6.68
CA HIS A 115 -3.37 8.33 6.06
C HIS A 115 -3.45 8.31 4.53
N ARG A 116 -2.60 7.54 3.88
CA ARG A 116 -2.68 7.25 2.43
C ARG A 116 -2.28 5.81 2.14
N VAL A 117 -3.00 5.17 1.23
CA VAL A 117 -2.53 3.95 0.56
C VAL A 117 -1.42 4.35 -0.42
N ILE A 118 -0.21 3.86 -0.20
CA ILE A 118 0.98 4.21 -0.98
C ILE A 118 1.35 3.13 -2.02
N SER A 119 0.91 1.89 -1.79
CA SER A 119 1.00 0.78 -2.73
C SER A 119 -0.02 -0.29 -2.36
N ASN A 120 -0.28 -1.22 -3.28
CA ASN A 120 -1.01 -2.45 -2.98
C ASN A 120 -0.13 -3.63 -3.40
N GLU A 121 0.09 -4.56 -2.48
CA GLU A 121 1.05 -5.65 -2.64
C GLU A 121 0.43 -6.97 -2.20
N PRO A 122 0.72 -8.09 -2.88
CA PRO A 122 0.27 -9.41 -2.43
C PRO A 122 0.70 -9.69 -1.00
N VAL A 123 -0.17 -10.31 -0.20
CA VAL A 123 0.15 -10.77 1.15
C VAL A 123 0.72 -12.19 1.05
N THR A 124 1.90 -12.42 1.62
CA THR A 124 2.50 -13.77 1.65
C THR A 124 1.95 -14.60 2.81
N ASP A 125 2.15 -15.92 2.75
CA ASP A 125 1.75 -16.82 3.83
C ASP A 125 2.50 -16.50 5.13
N GLU A 126 3.78 -16.11 5.06
CA GLU A 126 4.54 -15.71 6.25
C GLU A 126 3.98 -14.44 6.89
N GLU A 127 3.56 -13.46 6.08
CA GLU A 127 2.95 -12.22 6.55
C GLU A 127 1.58 -12.46 7.20
N ARG A 128 0.82 -13.44 6.70
CA ARG A 128 -0.52 -13.77 7.22
C ARG A 128 -0.47 -14.71 8.44
N ALA A 129 0.60 -15.48 8.61
CA ALA A 129 0.72 -16.47 9.68
C ALA A 129 0.51 -15.92 11.11
N PRO A 130 1.04 -14.73 11.49
CA PRO A 130 0.74 -14.11 12.79
C PRO A 130 -0.76 -13.91 13.06
N TYR A 131 -1.51 -13.44 12.07
CA TYR A 131 -2.97 -13.31 12.19
C TYR A 131 -3.64 -14.67 12.42
N LEU A 132 -3.27 -15.69 11.63
CA LEU A 132 -3.87 -17.03 11.77
C LEU A 132 -3.63 -17.64 13.15
N ARG A 133 -2.43 -17.44 13.73
CA ARG A 133 -2.13 -17.84 15.11
C ARG A 133 -3.05 -17.13 16.12
N SER A 134 -3.31 -15.84 15.91
CA SER A 134 -4.20 -15.05 16.78
C SER A 134 -5.66 -15.53 16.72
N VAL A 135 -6.13 -16.01 15.57
CA VAL A 135 -7.47 -16.59 15.42
C VAL A 135 -7.55 -17.91 16.18
N GLN A 136 -6.57 -18.79 15.98
CA GLN A 136 -6.52 -20.09 16.65
C GLN A 136 -6.47 -19.97 18.17
N SER A 137 -5.78 -18.97 18.71
CA SER A 137 -5.76 -18.73 20.16
C SER A 137 -7.08 -18.22 20.73
N ARG A 138 -7.93 -17.56 19.93
CA ARG A 138 -9.26 -17.07 20.36
C ARG A 138 -10.31 -18.18 20.44
N GLN A 139 -10.08 -19.31 19.76
CA GLN A 139 -11.01 -20.44 19.69
C GLN A 139 -10.76 -21.51 20.76
N ARG A 140 -9.70 -21.35 21.56
CA ARG A 140 -9.36 -22.24 22.68
C ARG A 140 -9.88 -21.64 23.98
#